data_AF-A0A954G6V2-F1
#
_entry.id   AF-A0A954G6V2-F1
#
_cell.length_a   1.000
_cell.length_b   1.000
_cell.length_c   1.000
_cell.angle_alpha   90.00
_cell.angle_beta   90.00
_cell.angle_gamma   90.00
#
_symmetry.space_group_name_H-M   'P 1'
#
loop_
_entity.id
_entity.type
_entity.pdbx_description
1 polymer ?
#
loop_
_entity_poly.entity_id
_entity_poly.type
_entity_poly.pdbx_seq_one_letter_code
_entity_poly.pdbx_strand_id
1 'polypeptide(L)'
;QARYFIDASEEGDLLPLTKTEYALGAESRTETGEPHAPEKANPQNIQSFTHCFAIDHLAGEDHTIDRPQMYDFWKDHTPPLTPAWSGKILSLSYSSPRTLEPKALSFVPSGKETPAPKTRSLNLWLYRRMIDRNNFTPGSYDSDITVVNWPQNDYMLGNITDVSPAEREKQITAAKQLSLSLLYWLQTEAPRPDGGQGWPGLRLRRDITGTADGLAKYPYIRESRRIRAETTIKEQDLTHSERVKALGKDHKPLLAKPFADTVGIGYYHLDLHPSSGGDNYIDMGSVPFQIPLGALIPERVENLIPGCKNIGTTHISNGCYRLHPVEWSIGEAAGALCAHAIAGQTTPRQIRNTPEKLQEFQTSLTKQGIELEWSRLS
;
A
#
# COMPACT_ATOMS: atom_id res chain seq x y z
N GLN A 1 -17.55 28.39 -8.27
CA GLN A 1 -16.46 27.42 -8.50
C GLN A 1 -15.76 27.19 -7.18
N ALA A 2 -15.25 25.97 -6.91
CA ALA A 2 -14.48 25.70 -5.70
C ALA A 2 -13.15 26.46 -5.73
N ARG A 3 -12.69 26.95 -4.56
CA ARG A 3 -11.41 27.70 -4.46
C ARG A 3 -10.19 26.76 -4.44
N TYR A 4 -10.36 25.56 -3.91
CA TYR A 4 -9.35 24.49 -3.85
C TYR A 4 -9.98 23.15 -4.21
N PHE A 5 -9.17 22.25 -4.75
CA PHE A 5 -9.51 20.86 -5.03
C PHE A 5 -8.51 19.98 -4.29
N ILE A 6 -9.01 18.98 -3.55
CA ILE A 6 -8.18 17.95 -2.94
C ILE A 6 -8.30 16.70 -3.80
N ASP A 7 -7.19 16.20 -4.34
CA ASP A 7 -7.14 14.93 -5.06
C ASP A 7 -6.82 13.81 -4.08
N ALA A 8 -7.87 13.11 -3.64
CA ALA A 8 -7.77 11.91 -2.81
C ALA A 8 -8.10 10.63 -3.59
N SER A 9 -7.96 10.65 -4.93
CA SER A 9 -8.10 9.45 -5.75
C SER A 9 -6.89 8.52 -5.58
N GLU A 10 -7.10 7.22 -5.74
CA GLU A 10 -6.04 6.20 -5.55
C GLU A 10 -4.87 6.34 -6.54
N GLU A 11 -5.12 6.89 -7.74
CA GLU A 11 -4.13 7.00 -8.83
C GLU A 11 -3.73 8.46 -9.15
N GLY A 12 -4.22 9.46 -8.41
CA GLY A 12 -3.95 10.87 -8.67
C GLY A 12 -4.60 11.36 -9.97
N ASP A 13 -5.88 11.05 -10.15
CA ASP A 13 -6.67 11.24 -11.36
C ASP A 13 -6.85 12.70 -11.76
N LEU A 14 -6.80 13.65 -10.81
CA LEU A 14 -6.91 15.07 -11.17
C LEU A 14 -5.65 15.58 -11.86
N LEU A 15 -4.48 15.00 -11.58
CA LEU A 15 -3.19 15.45 -12.11
C LEU A 15 -3.16 15.50 -13.66
N PRO A 16 -3.50 14.43 -14.39
CA PRO A 16 -3.57 14.50 -15.86
C PRO A 16 -4.70 15.41 -16.36
N LEU A 17 -5.85 15.46 -15.66
CA LEU A 17 -7.00 16.27 -16.06
C LEU A 17 -6.70 17.77 -16.01
N THR A 18 -5.95 18.21 -15.00
CA THR A 18 -5.54 19.61 -14.82
C THR A 18 -4.20 19.93 -15.49
N LYS A 19 -3.55 18.95 -16.10
CA LYS A 19 -2.18 19.03 -16.63
C LYS A 19 -1.19 19.51 -15.56
N THR A 20 -1.37 19.05 -14.32
CA THR A 20 -0.39 19.26 -13.24
C THR A 20 0.77 18.29 -13.45
N GLU A 21 2.00 18.75 -13.26
CA GLU A 21 3.20 17.95 -13.42
C GLU A 21 3.27 16.84 -12.37
N TYR A 22 3.56 15.61 -12.79
CA TYR A 22 3.67 14.46 -11.90
C TYR A 22 4.83 13.52 -12.31
N ALA A 23 5.24 12.69 -11.36
CA ALA A 23 6.08 11.51 -11.55
C ALA A 23 5.23 10.24 -11.44
N LEU A 24 5.65 9.18 -12.12
CA LEU A 24 5.07 7.85 -12.06
C LEU A 24 6.20 6.83 -12.19
N GLY A 25 6.07 5.69 -11.53
CA GLY A 25 7.07 4.61 -11.57
C GLY A 25 8.42 5.02 -10.98
N ALA A 26 9.47 4.26 -11.29
CA ALA A 26 10.79 4.47 -10.70
C ALA A 26 11.55 5.68 -11.28
N GLU A 27 11.96 6.62 -10.44
CA GLU A 27 12.95 7.65 -10.79
C GLU A 27 14.38 7.07 -10.82
N SER A 28 15.30 7.74 -11.51
CA SER A 28 16.70 7.32 -11.54
C SER A 28 17.50 7.81 -10.34
N ARG A 29 18.61 7.11 -10.04
CA ARG A 29 19.61 7.54 -9.06
C ARG A 29 20.21 8.90 -9.41
N THR A 30 20.33 9.26 -10.69
CA THR A 30 20.81 10.60 -11.08
C THR A 30 19.82 11.70 -10.72
N GLU A 31 18.52 11.44 -10.81
CA GLU A 31 17.48 12.41 -10.46
C GLU A 31 17.34 12.59 -8.95
N THR A 32 17.36 11.51 -8.18
CA THR A 32 17.02 11.55 -6.75
C THR A 32 18.24 11.47 -5.83
N GLY A 33 19.32 10.82 -6.28
CA GLY A 33 20.47 10.45 -5.47
C GLY A 33 20.23 9.25 -4.55
N GLU A 34 19.05 8.62 -4.63
CA GLU A 34 18.67 7.52 -3.73
C GLU A 34 19.47 6.26 -4.03
N PRO A 35 20.08 5.63 -3.00
CA PRO A 35 20.94 4.47 -3.21
C PRO A 35 20.21 3.29 -3.86
N HIS A 36 18.91 3.11 -3.58
CA HIS A 36 18.11 2.02 -4.14
C HIS A 36 17.37 2.38 -5.44
N ALA A 37 17.49 3.61 -5.94
CA ALA A 37 16.95 3.96 -7.24
C ALA A 37 17.75 3.28 -8.38
N PRO A 38 17.08 2.87 -9.47
CA PRO A 38 17.73 2.32 -10.66
C PRO A 38 18.61 3.37 -11.34
N GLU A 39 19.56 2.93 -12.19
CA GLU A 39 20.41 3.85 -12.96
C GLU A 39 19.61 4.70 -13.96
N LYS A 40 18.51 4.17 -14.49
CA LYS A 40 17.64 4.85 -15.45
C LYS A 40 16.22 4.86 -14.91
N ALA A 41 15.55 5.99 -15.11
CA ALA A 41 14.14 6.13 -14.77
C ALA A 41 13.30 5.17 -15.61
N ASN A 42 12.26 4.61 -15.02
CA ASN A 42 11.29 3.79 -15.71
C ASN A 42 9.87 4.14 -15.21
N PRO A 43 9.15 5.02 -15.94
CA PRO A 43 7.79 5.39 -15.58
C PRO A 43 6.76 4.26 -15.65
N GLN A 44 7.12 3.15 -16.31
CA GLN A 44 6.29 1.95 -16.40
C GLN A 44 6.62 0.93 -15.30
N ASN A 45 7.59 1.21 -14.44
CA ASN A 45 7.94 0.35 -13.32
C ASN A 45 7.16 0.75 -12.07
N ILE A 46 5.96 0.19 -11.91
CA ILE A 46 5.01 0.56 -10.84
C ILE A 46 4.83 -0.67 -9.94
N GLN A 47 4.71 -0.44 -8.64
CA GLN A 47 4.40 -1.52 -7.70
C GLN A 47 3.11 -2.27 -8.05
N SER A 48 3.10 -3.56 -7.76
CA SER A 48 1.93 -4.43 -7.93
C SER A 48 0.68 -3.92 -7.21
N PHE A 49 -0.47 -4.24 -7.77
CA PHE A 49 -1.78 -4.01 -7.17
C PHE A 49 -2.50 -5.33 -6.91
N THR A 50 -3.53 -5.32 -6.07
CA THR A 50 -4.18 -6.56 -5.62
C THR A 50 -5.69 -6.44 -5.69
N HIS A 51 -6.38 -7.39 -6.32
CA HIS A 51 -7.84 -7.51 -6.20
C HIS A 51 -8.18 -8.35 -4.98
N CYS A 52 -8.39 -7.68 -3.86
CA CYS A 52 -8.69 -8.34 -2.59
C CYS A 52 -10.04 -9.06 -2.64
N PHE A 53 -10.20 -10.09 -1.81
CA PHE A 53 -11.49 -10.75 -1.58
C PHE A 53 -11.60 -11.23 -0.14
N ALA A 54 -12.82 -11.50 0.33
CA ALA A 54 -13.07 -11.99 1.68
C ALA A 54 -13.55 -13.44 1.62
N ILE A 55 -13.07 -14.26 2.56
CA ILE A 55 -13.50 -15.66 2.69
C ILE A 55 -13.83 -15.99 4.13
N ASP A 56 -14.78 -16.90 4.30
CA ASP A 56 -14.98 -17.67 5.53
C ASP A 56 -14.79 -19.17 5.25
N HIS A 57 -14.85 -20.00 6.30
CA HIS A 57 -14.66 -21.44 6.18
C HIS A 57 -15.77 -22.17 6.94
N LEU A 58 -16.62 -22.87 6.19
CA LEU A 58 -17.69 -23.71 6.71
C LEU A 58 -17.26 -25.17 6.61
N ALA A 59 -16.67 -25.67 7.69
CA ALA A 59 -16.11 -27.02 7.72
C ALA A 59 -17.19 -28.08 7.47
N GLY A 60 -16.97 -28.95 6.48
CA GLY A 60 -17.91 -30.00 6.07
C GLY A 60 -18.83 -29.61 4.91
N GLU A 61 -18.78 -28.37 4.45
CA GLU A 61 -19.46 -27.91 3.24
C GLU A 61 -18.50 -27.86 2.05
N ASP A 62 -19.06 -27.72 0.84
CA ASP A 62 -18.30 -27.51 -0.40
C ASP A 62 -18.82 -26.23 -1.09
N HIS A 63 -17.93 -25.25 -1.16
CA HIS A 63 -18.13 -23.94 -1.78
C HIS A 63 -17.10 -23.69 -2.88
N THR A 64 -16.51 -24.77 -3.41
CA THR A 64 -15.52 -24.70 -4.48
C THR A 64 -16.09 -23.91 -5.67
N ILE A 65 -15.38 -22.88 -6.11
CA ILE A 65 -15.82 -22.05 -7.24
C ILE A 65 -15.59 -22.79 -8.56
N ASP A 66 -16.26 -22.34 -9.62
CA ASP A 66 -15.91 -22.76 -10.97
C ASP A 66 -14.42 -22.48 -11.24
N ARG A 67 -13.76 -23.43 -11.89
CA ARG A 67 -12.34 -23.33 -12.25
C ARG A 67 -12.08 -22.03 -13.02
N PRO A 68 -11.22 -21.11 -12.52
CA PRO A 68 -10.94 -19.85 -13.19
C PRO A 68 -10.36 -20.04 -14.59
N GLN A 69 -10.69 -19.14 -15.50
CA GLN A 69 -10.32 -19.24 -16.92
C GLN A 69 -8.79 -19.24 -17.13
N MET A 70 -8.04 -18.52 -16.29
CA MET A 70 -6.57 -18.47 -16.34
C MET A 70 -5.90 -19.40 -15.32
N TYR A 71 -6.61 -20.36 -14.72
CA TYR A 71 -6.04 -21.19 -13.65
C TYR A 71 -4.81 -21.98 -14.10
N ASP A 72 -4.82 -22.53 -15.32
CA ASP A 72 -3.67 -23.26 -15.87
C ASP A 72 -2.41 -22.41 -15.97
N PHE A 73 -2.56 -21.13 -16.27
CA PHE A 73 -1.44 -20.19 -16.27
C PHE A 73 -0.97 -19.94 -14.84
N TRP A 74 -1.86 -19.54 -13.93
CA TRP A 74 -1.48 -19.10 -12.59
C TRP A 74 -0.94 -20.21 -11.69
N LYS A 75 -1.44 -21.46 -11.81
CA LYS A 75 -0.94 -22.60 -11.02
C LYS A 75 0.51 -22.96 -11.31
N ASP A 76 1.01 -22.59 -12.49
CA ASP A 76 2.39 -22.87 -12.93
C ASP A 76 3.24 -21.60 -13.06
N HIS A 77 2.66 -20.42 -12.82
CA HIS A 77 3.35 -19.15 -12.98
C HIS A 77 4.38 -18.89 -11.86
N THR A 78 5.61 -18.62 -12.28
CA THR A 78 6.68 -18.06 -11.45
C THR A 78 6.90 -16.61 -11.88
N PRO A 79 6.78 -15.63 -10.96
CA PRO A 79 6.99 -14.23 -11.30
C PRO A 79 8.37 -13.97 -11.91
N PRO A 80 8.46 -13.26 -13.06
CA PRO A 80 9.71 -13.00 -13.76
C PRO A 80 10.46 -11.80 -13.14
N LEU A 81 10.89 -11.95 -11.88
CA LEU A 81 11.54 -10.87 -11.12
C LEU A 81 13.06 -11.00 -11.06
N THR A 82 13.72 -9.88 -10.84
CA THR A 82 15.15 -9.78 -10.53
C THR A 82 15.32 -8.96 -9.25
N PRO A 83 15.90 -9.53 -8.18
CA PRO A 83 16.24 -10.94 -7.99
C PRO A 83 15.01 -11.88 -8.06
N ALA A 84 15.23 -13.17 -8.30
CA ALA A 84 14.15 -14.12 -8.56
C ALA A 84 13.14 -14.26 -7.39
N TRP A 85 11.87 -14.45 -7.73
CA TRP A 85 10.84 -14.88 -6.78
C TRP A 85 11.05 -16.33 -6.34
N SER A 86 10.64 -16.64 -5.11
CA SER A 86 10.72 -17.98 -4.52
C SER A 86 9.66 -18.94 -5.06
N GLY A 87 9.82 -19.39 -6.31
CA GLY A 87 9.01 -20.47 -6.91
C GLY A 87 7.68 -20.01 -7.53
N LYS A 88 6.64 -20.82 -7.41
CA LYS A 88 5.32 -20.50 -7.98
C LYS A 88 4.59 -19.45 -7.14
N ILE A 89 3.85 -18.57 -7.81
CA ILE A 89 3.04 -17.54 -7.12
C ILE A 89 1.94 -18.16 -6.27
N LEU A 90 1.30 -19.24 -6.75
CA LEU A 90 0.33 -20.03 -5.98
C LEU A 90 1.09 -21.10 -5.17
N SER A 91 1.50 -20.75 -3.96
CA SER A 91 2.16 -21.66 -3.02
C SER A 91 2.02 -21.18 -1.56
N LEU A 92 2.21 -22.09 -0.59
CA LEU A 92 2.40 -21.74 0.83
C LEU A 92 3.86 -21.35 1.13
N SER A 93 4.46 -20.59 0.22
CA SER A 93 5.77 -19.97 0.37
C SER A 93 5.81 -18.67 -0.43
N TYR A 94 6.75 -17.78 -0.11
CA TYR A 94 7.01 -16.58 -0.89
C TYR A 94 8.43 -16.07 -0.63
N SER A 95 8.89 -15.09 -1.40
CA SER A 95 10.16 -14.40 -1.11
C SER A 95 10.01 -13.55 0.15
N SER A 96 10.84 -13.83 1.16
CA SER A 96 11.01 -12.95 2.32
C SER A 96 11.31 -11.53 1.84
N PRO A 97 10.53 -10.49 2.18
CA PRO A 97 10.76 -9.14 1.64
C PRO A 97 12.16 -8.59 1.94
N ARG A 98 12.77 -9.03 3.05
CA ARG A 98 14.10 -8.59 3.51
C ARG A 98 15.26 -9.31 2.86
N THR A 99 15.15 -10.63 2.71
CA THR A 99 16.27 -11.50 2.29
C THR A 99 16.08 -12.07 0.89
N LEU A 100 14.86 -11.97 0.35
CA LEU A 100 14.38 -12.58 -0.89
C LEU A 100 14.41 -14.11 -0.93
N GLU A 101 14.92 -14.74 0.13
CA GLU A 101 14.94 -16.18 0.33
C GLU A 101 13.53 -16.76 0.53
N PRO A 102 13.31 -18.04 0.18
CA PRO A 102 12.04 -18.71 0.40
C PRO A 102 11.63 -18.71 1.87
N LYS A 103 10.47 -18.13 2.17
CA LYS A 103 9.84 -18.13 3.47
C LYS A 103 8.57 -18.97 3.44
N ALA A 104 8.56 -20.04 4.25
CA ALA A 104 7.39 -20.89 4.40
C ALA A 104 6.23 -20.14 5.07
N LEU A 105 5.02 -20.41 4.59
CA LEU A 105 3.74 -19.95 5.14
C LEU A 105 2.92 -21.15 5.58
N SER A 106 1.79 -20.89 6.23
CA SER A 106 0.76 -21.88 6.54
C SER A 106 -0.60 -21.32 6.16
N PHE A 107 -1.56 -22.19 5.90
CA PHE A 107 -2.97 -21.80 5.79
C PHE A 107 -3.81 -22.88 6.47
N VAL A 108 -4.36 -22.53 7.64
CA VAL A 108 -5.26 -23.39 8.41
C VAL A 108 -6.44 -22.54 8.88
N PRO A 109 -7.63 -22.67 8.26
CA PRO A 109 -8.81 -21.91 8.65
C PRO A 109 -9.41 -22.39 9.98
N SER A 110 -10.38 -21.65 10.50
CA SER A 110 -11.19 -22.08 11.66
C SER A 110 -12.07 -23.27 11.28
N GLY A 111 -12.19 -24.25 12.17
CA GLY A 111 -13.16 -25.33 12.05
C GLY A 111 -14.54 -24.93 12.58
N LYS A 112 -15.49 -25.87 12.51
CA LYS A 112 -16.87 -25.65 13.01
C LYS A 112 -16.88 -25.23 14.47
N GLU A 113 -16.10 -25.92 15.31
CA GLU A 113 -16.01 -25.66 16.76
C GLU A 113 -14.60 -25.30 17.23
N THR A 114 -13.62 -25.30 16.32
CA THR A 114 -12.21 -25.04 16.63
C THR A 114 -11.76 -23.71 16.04
N PRO A 115 -11.09 -22.83 16.81
CA PRO A 115 -10.51 -21.62 16.24
C PRO A 115 -9.34 -21.95 15.32
N ALA A 116 -9.03 -21.04 14.40
CA ALA A 116 -7.84 -21.18 13.57
C ALA A 116 -6.56 -21.17 14.43
N PRO A 117 -5.67 -22.16 14.28
CA PRO A 117 -4.51 -22.28 15.15
C PRO A 117 -3.40 -21.30 14.77
N LYS A 118 -2.59 -20.91 15.77
CA LYS A 118 -1.24 -20.39 15.51
C LYS A 118 -0.36 -21.56 15.03
N THR A 119 0.38 -21.33 13.97
CA THR A 119 1.29 -22.32 13.36
C THR A 119 2.75 -21.88 13.52
N ARG A 120 3.71 -22.78 13.20
CA ARG A 120 5.15 -22.44 13.23
C ARG A 120 5.51 -21.35 12.22
N SER A 121 4.99 -21.43 10.99
CA SER A 121 5.03 -20.34 10.01
C SER A 121 3.79 -19.45 10.15
N LEU A 122 3.77 -18.29 9.51
CA LEU A 122 2.61 -17.39 9.52
C LEU A 122 1.38 -18.10 8.94
N ASN A 123 0.32 -18.26 9.74
CA ASN A 123 -0.97 -18.73 9.24
C ASN A 123 -1.68 -17.57 8.53
N LEU A 124 -1.78 -17.65 7.20
CA LEU A 124 -2.40 -16.63 6.35
C LEU A 124 -3.87 -16.37 6.71
N TRP A 125 -4.58 -17.36 7.27
CA TRP A 125 -5.94 -17.16 7.79
C TRP A 125 -6.00 -16.06 8.86
N LEU A 126 -5.04 -16.09 9.80
CA LEU A 126 -4.98 -15.17 10.94
C LEU A 126 -4.36 -13.82 10.58
N TYR A 127 -3.59 -13.74 9.50
CA TYR A 127 -2.79 -12.55 9.17
C TYR A 127 -3.62 -11.28 8.92
N ARG A 128 -4.71 -11.40 8.14
CA ARG A 128 -5.65 -10.30 7.82
C ARG A 128 -7.09 -10.68 8.19
N ARG A 129 -7.24 -11.38 9.31
CA ARG A 129 -8.55 -11.74 9.86
C ARG A 129 -9.29 -10.49 10.31
N MET A 130 -10.43 -10.21 9.71
CA MET A 130 -11.25 -9.04 10.04
C MET A 130 -12.34 -9.38 11.05
N ILE A 131 -12.84 -10.62 11.06
CA ILE A 131 -13.82 -11.11 12.03
C ILE A 131 -13.27 -12.36 12.71
N ASP A 132 -13.12 -12.30 14.03
CA ASP A 132 -13.07 -13.47 14.90
C ASP A 132 -14.47 -13.64 15.48
N ARG A 133 -15.17 -14.72 15.12
CA ARG A 133 -16.58 -14.90 15.52
C ARG A 133 -16.78 -14.89 17.04
N ASN A 134 -15.74 -15.23 17.81
CA ASN A 134 -15.81 -15.30 19.28
C ASN A 134 -15.82 -13.92 19.94
N ASN A 135 -15.52 -12.85 19.19
CA ASN A 135 -15.65 -11.48 19.67
C ASN A 135 -17.08 -10.93 19.53
N PHE A 136 -18.01 -11.72 19.00
CA PHE A 136 -19.40 -11.31 18.73
C PHE A 136 -20.39 -12.24 19.44
N THR A 137 -21.65 -11.80 19.57
CA THR A 137 -22.74 -12.62 20.12
C THR A 137 -22.85 -13.94 19.34
N PRO A 138 -22.96 -15.09 20.02
CA PRO A 138 -23.11 -16.38 19.35
C PRO A 138 -24.23 -16.37 18.32
N GLY A 139 -23.95 -16.91 17.12
CA GLY A 139 -24.88 -16.90 15.98
C GLY A 139 -24.79 -15.65 15.08
N SER A 140 -24.01 -14.63 15.45
CA SER A 140 -23.76 -13.47 14.57
C SER A 140 -22.97 -13.84 13.31
N TYR A 141 -22.01 -14.76 13.45
CA TYR A 141 -21.18 -15.26 12.36
C TYR A 141 -20.99 -16.77 12.52
N ASP A 142 -21.21 -17.51 11.44
CA ASP A 142 -21.00 -18.96 11.41
C ASP A 142 -19.51 -19.34 11.48
N SER A 143 -18.63 -18.47 10.99
CA SER A 143 -17.18 -18.68 10.95
C SER A 143 -16.42 -17.34 10.99
N ASP A 144 -15.11 -17.42 11.21
CA ASP A 144 -14.21 -16.27 11.07
C ASP A 144 -14.20 -15.77 9.62
N ILE A 145 -13.91 -14.48 9.42
CA ILE A 145 -13.76 -13.89 8.09
C ILE A 145 -12.37 -13.30 7.95
N THR A 146 -11.67 -13.68 6.88
CA THR A 146 -10.35 -13.15 6.54
C THR A 146 -10.36 -12.49 5.17
N VAL A 147 -9.63 -11.38 5.04
CA VAL A 147 -9.43 -10.70 3.77
C VAL A 147 -8.14 -11.18 3.14
N VAL A 148 -8.23 -11.69 1.92
CA VAL A 148 -7.11 -12.15 1.11
C VAL A 148 -6.50 -10.96 0.39
N ASN A 149 -5.41 -10.48 0.95
CA ASN A 149 -4.46 -9.53 0.35
C ASN A 149 -3.06 -9.97 0.76
N TRP A 150 -2.50 -10.89 -0.01
CA TRP A 150 -1.30 -11.63 0.31
C TRP A 150 -0.30 -11.57 -0.85
N PRO A 151 0.97 -11.91 -0.62
CA PRO A 151 1.96 -11.98 -1.70
C PRO A 151 1.54 -12.90 -2.87
N GLN A 152 0.70 -13.89 -2.61
CA GLN A 152 0.19 -14.84 -3.62
C GLN A 152 -0.81 -14.23 -4.61
N ASN A 153 -1.39 -13.06 -4.33
CA ASN A 153 -2.30 -12.37 -5.25
C ASN A 153 -1.90 -10.92 -5.57
N ASP A 154 -0.64 -10.56 -5.33
CA ASP A 154 -0.05 -9.34 -5.85
C ASP A 154 0.13 -9.46 -7.36
N TYR A 155 -0.59 -8.64 -8.12
CA TYR A 155 -0.53 -8.66 -9.58
C TYR A 155 0.55 -7.71 -10.09
N MET A 156 1.55 -8.29 -10.78
CA MET A 156 2.78 -7.60 -11.20
C MET A 156 3.10 -7.75 -12.70
N LEU A 157 2.16 -8.23 -13.52
CA LEU A 157 2.40 -8.46 -14.96
C LEU A 157 2.04 -7.26 -15.86
N GLY A 158 1.57 -6.15 -15.28
CA GLY A 158 1.28 -4.93 -16.02
C GLY A 158 0.66 -3.83 -15.16
N ASN A 159 0.39 -2.68 -15.80
CA ASN A 159 -0.03 -1.44 -15.15
C ASN A 159 -1.48 -1.09 -15.46
N ILE A 160 -2.13 -0.37 -14.54
CA ILE A 160 -3.48 0.19 -14.72
C ILE A 160 -3.48 1.73 -14.82
N THR A 161 -2.34 2.35 -14.54
CA THR A 161 -2.13 3.81 -14.52
C THR A 161 -1.42 4.25 -15.80
N ASP A 162 -1.85 5.37 -16.39
CA ASP A 162 -1.34 5.92 -17.67
C ASP A 162 -1.33 4.92 -18.84
N VAL A 163 -2.33 4.03 -18.88
CA VAL A 163 -2.57 3.09 -19.98
C VAL A 163 -3.92 3.35 -20.65
N SER A 164 -4.12 2.76 -21.83
CA SER A 164 -5.44 2.83 -22.51
C SER A 164 -6.53 2.14 -21.68
N PRO A 165 -7.81 2.53 -21.81
CA PRO A 165 -8.91 1.87 -21.13
C PRO A 165 -8.96 0.35 -21.37
N ALA A 166 -8.68 -0.08 -22.61
CA ALA A 166 -8.65 -1.51 -22.97
C ALA A 166 -7.52 -2.26 -22.26
N GLU A 167 -6.33 -1.65 -22.16
CA GLU A 167 -5.23 -2.26 -21.41
C GLU A 167 -5.55 -2.29 -19.91
N ARG A 168 -6.12 -1.22 -19.36
CA ARG A 168 -6.56 -1.18 -17.95
C ARG A 168 -7.54 -2.31 -17.63
N GLU A 169 -8.55 -2.51 -18.48
CA GLU A 169 -9.55 -3.58 -18.31
C GLU A 169 -8.90 -4.98 -18.39
N LYS A 170 -8.00 -5.19 -19.35
CA LYS A 170 -7.24 -6.43 -19.50
C LYS A 170 -6.41 -6.73 -18.24
N GLN A 171 -5.67 -5.75 -17.73
CA GLN A 171 -4.81 -5.90 -16.56
C GLN A 171 -5.62 -6.14 -15.27
N ILE A 172 -6.74 -5.43 -15.11
CA ILE A 172 -7.70 -5.70 -14.01
C ILE A 172 -8.28 -7.11 -14.11
N THR A 173 -8.68 -7.54 -15.31
CA THR A 173 -9.24 -8.88 -15.53
C THR A 173 -8.22 -9.96 -15.17
N ALA A 174 -6.97 -9.82 -15.58
CA ALA A 174 -5.90 -10.74 -15.23
C ALA A 174 -5.62 -10.78 -13.71
N ALA A 175 -5.64 -9.63 -13.03
CA ALA A 175 -5.49 -9.56 -11.56
C ALA A 175 -6.65 -10.22 -10.80
N LYS A 176 -7.88 -10.05 -11.30
CA LYS A 176 -9.07 -10.76 -10.78
C LYS A 176 -8.93 -12.26 -10.98
N GLN A 177 -8.48 -12.70 -12.15
CA GLN A 177 -8.23 -14.11 -12.44
C GLN A 177 -7.14 -14.70 -11.54
N LEU A 178 -6.07 -13.97 -11.22
CA LEU A 178 -5.06 -14.40 -10.24
C LEU A 178 -5.70 -14.62 -8.87
N SER A 179 -6.51 -13.68 -8.41
CA SER A 179 -7.15 -13.74 -7.08
C SER A 179 -8.14 -14.91 -6.97
N LEU A 180 -8.96 -15.13 -8.00
CA LEU A 180 -9.84 -16.30 -8.07
C LEU A 180 -9.06 -17.60 -8.21
N SER A 181 -7.93 -17.60 -8.93
CA SER A 181 -7.05 -18.77 -9.04
C SER A 181 -6.42 -19.14 -7.70
N LEU A 182 -6.05 -18.15 -6.88
CA LEU A 182 -5.61 -18.39 -5.51
C LEU A 182 -6.71 -19.01 -4.66
N LEU A 183 -7.94 -18.50 -4.72
CA LEU A 183 -9.07 -19.10 -4.00
C LEU A 183 -9.30 -20.55 -4.43
N TYR A 184 -9.39 -20.80 -5.74
CA TYR A 184 -9.60 -22.14 -6.28
C TYR A 184 -8.47 -23.09 -5.85
N TRP A 185 -7.21 -22.65 -5.94
CA TRP A 185 -6.07 -23.43 -5.47
C TRP A 185 -6.16 -23.76 -3.97
N LEU A 186 -6.58 -22.82 -3.13
CA LEU A 186 -6.83 -23.07 -1.69
C LEU A 186 -7.93 -24.11 -1.47
N GLN A 187 -8.96 -24.11 -2.32
CA GLN A 187 -10.09 -25.04 -2.24
C GLN A 187 -9.72 -26.46 -2.69
N THR A 188 -8.82 -26.62 -3.67
CA THR A 188 -8.62 -27.91 -4.35
C THR A 188 -7.24 -28.54 -4.16
N GLU A 189 -6.19 -27.74 -3.97
CA GLU A 189 -4.80 -28.19 -4.13
C GLU A 189 -3.86 -27.76 -3.00
N ALA A 190 -4.21 -26.74 -2.20
CA ALA A 190 -3.35 -26.28 -1.12
C ALA A 190 -3.09 -27.41 -0.10
N PRO A 191 -1.82 -27.67 0.27
CA PRO A 191 -1.49 -28.77 1.16
C PRO A 191 -2.04 -28.49 2.56
N ARG A 192 -2.56 -29.54 3.21
CA ARG A 192 -3.10 -29.47 4.56
C ARG A 192 -2.16 -30.15 5.58
N PRO A 193 -2.19 -29.71 6.85
CA PRO A 193 -1.39 -30.34 7.90
C PRO A 193 -1.71 -31.83 8.16
N ASP A 194 -2.91 -32.29 7.80
CA ASP A 194 -3.34 -33.68 7.93
C ASP A 194 -2.86 -34.59 6.79
N GLY A 195 -2.03 -34.06 5.88
CA GLY A 195 -1.55 -34.77 4.69
C GLY A 195 -2.51 -34.76 3.50
N GLY A 196 -3.71 -34.17 3.67
CA GLY A 196 -4.65 -33.94 2.58
C GLY A 196 -4.32 -32.68 1.77
N GLN A 197 -5.23 -32.33 0.86
CA GLN A 197 -5.16 -31.13 0.04
C GLN A 197 -6.54 -30.46 -0.05
N GLY A 198 -6.54 -29.15 -0.23
CA GLY A 198 -7.74 -28.36 -0.48
C GLY A 198 -8.64 -28.14 0.74
N TRP A 199 -9.26 -26.98 0.77
CA TRP A 199 -10.25 -26.56 1.75
C TRP A 199 -11.58 -26.23 1.03
N PRO A 200 -12.37 -27.24 0.62
CA PRO A 200 -13.60 -27.02 -0.15
C PRO A 200 -14.63 -26.17 0.61
N GLY A 201 -14.60 -26.18 1.94
CA GLY A 201 -15.46 -25.35 2.78
C GLY A 201 -15.14 -23.85 2.75
N LEU A 202 -14.09 -23.42 2.05
CA LEU A 202 -13.79 -21.99 1.89
C LEU A 202 -14.86 -21.36 0.99
N ARG A 203 -15.57 -20.37 1.51
CA ARG A 203 -16.64 -19.70 0.77
C ARG A 203 -16.27 -18.25 0.54
N LEU A 204 -16.47 -17.82 -0.71
CA LEU A 204 -16.28 -16.44 -1.12
C LEU A 204 -17.42 -15.57 -0.56
N ARG A 205 -17.07 -14.57 0.25
CA ARG A 205 -18.01 -13.70 0.96
C ARG A 205 -18.41 -12.48 0.13
N ARG A 206 -19.26 -12.72 -0.89
CA ARG A 206 -19.84 -11.69 -1.78
C ARG A 206 -20.64 -10.62 -1.04
N ASP A 207 -21.24 -10.99 0.09
CA ASP A 207 -21.98 -10.09 0.97
C ASP A 207 -21.07 -9.05 1.65
N ILE A 208 -19.79 -9.37 1.88
CA ILE A 208 -18.81 -8.45 2.44
C ILE A 208 -18.30 -7.45 1.40
N THR A 209 -18.02 -7.91 0.18
CA THR A 209 -17.51 -7.04 -0.89
C THR A 209 -18.62 -6.29 -1.65
N GLY A 210 -19.84 -6.83 -1.64
CA GLY A 210 -21.00 -6.27 -2.34
C GLY A 210 -20.90 -6.35 -3.86
N THR A 211 -20.13 -7.31 -4.39
CA THR A 211 -19.90 -7.51 -5.83
C THR A 211 -20.35 -8.91 -6.28
N ALA A 212 -20.76 -9.02 -7.54
CA ALA A 212 -21.24 -10.28 -8.09
C ALA A 212 -20.12 -11.34 -8.20
N ASP A 213 -18.90 -10.90 -8.49
CA ASP A 213 -17.70 -11.74 -8.57
C ASP A 213 -17.05 -12.01 -7.20
N GLY A 214 -17.53 -11.36 -6.13
CA GLY A 214 -17.03 -11.51 -4.77
C GLY A 214 -15.68 -10.84 -4.48
N LEU A 215 -15.08 -10.16 -5.47
CA LEU A 215 -13.83 -9.42 -5.32
C LEU A 215 -14.12 -7.96 -4.89
N ALA A 216 -13.13 -7.27 -4.34
CA ALA A 216 -13.26 -5.86 -3.96
C ALA A 216 -13.69 -4.98 -5.15
N LYS A 217 -14.47 -3.93 -4.86
CA LYS A 217 -14.99 -2.99 -5.88
C LYS A 217 -13.90 -2.31 -6.70
N TYR A 218 -12.75 -2.08 -6.07
CA TYR A 218 -11.56 -1.50 -6.67
C TYR A 218 -10.33 -2.31 -6.24
N PRO A 219 -9.28 -2.37 -7.08
CA PRO A 219 -8.01 -2.94 -6.67
C PRO A 219 -7.39 -2.11 -5.53
N TYR A 220 -6.62 -2.78 -4.67
CA TYR A 220 -5.71 -2.13 -3.75
C TYR A 220 -4.46 -1.66 -4.51
N ILE A 221 -4.29 -0.35 -4.64
CA ILE A 221 -3.22 0.29 -5.42
C ILE A 221 -2.13 0.80 -4.46
N ARG A 222 -0.88 0.39 -4.71
CA ARG A 222 0.27 0.74 -3.87
C ARG A 222 0.99 2.02 -4.30
N GLU A 223 0.83 2.41 -5.55
CA GLU A 223 1.57 3.52 -6.13
C GLU A 223 0.66 4.36 -7.03
N SER A 224 0.61 5.65 -6.72
CA SER A 224 -0.13 6.66 -7.46
C SER A 224 0.82 7.42 -8.40
N ARG A 225 0.24 8.22 -9.30
CA ARG A 225 0.92 9.43 -9.79
C ARG A 225 1.24 10.32 -8.59
N ARG A 226 2.45 10.88 -8.55
CA ARG A 226 2.96 11.72 -7.46
C ARG A 226 3.25 13.11 -7.99
N ILE A 227 2.74 14.16 -7.35
CA ILE A 227 2.96 15.52 -7.84
C ILE A 227 4.46 15.86 -7.92
N ARG A 228 4.85 16.64 -8.93
CA ARG A 228 6.12 17.40 -8.87
C ARG A 228 5.89 18.55 -7.88
N ALA A 229 6.45 18.40 -6.68
CA ALA A 229 6.16 19.23 -5.53
C ALA A 229 7.31 20.19 -5.21
N GLU A 230 7.02 21.23 -4.43
CA GLU A 230 8.08 22.11 -3.87
C GLU A 230 9.06 21.36 -2.96
N THR A 231 8.66 20.21 -2.41
CA THR A 231 9.52 19.31 -1.67
C THR A 231 9.22 17.88 -2.05
N THR A 232 10.20 17.19 -2.64
CA THR A 232 10.16 15.74 -2.85
C THR A 232 10.89 15.06 -1.70
N ILE A 233 10.17 14.22 -0.96
CA ILE A 233 10.73 13.39 0.10
C ILE A 233 11.49 12.23 -0.54
N LYS A 234 12.67 11.92 -0.02
CA LYS A 234 13.56 10.88 -0.58
C LYS A 234 13.91 9.84 0.46
N GLU A 235 14.42 8.69 0.00
CA GLU A 235 14.90 7.60 0.83
C GLU A 235 15.84 8.08 1.95
N GLN A 236 16.81 8.93 1.63
CA GLN A 236 17.83 9.38 2.59
C GLN A 236 17.26 10.26 3.71
N ASP A 237 16.06 10.77 3.53
CA ASP A 237 15.36 11.56 4.55
C ASP A 237 14.82 10.67 5.68
N LEU A 238 14.64 9.36 5.47
CA LEU A 238 13.88 8.52 6.41
C LEU A 238 14.39 7.10 6.64
N THR A 239 15.30 6.56 5.81
CA THR A 239 15.83 5.21 6.06
C THR A 239 16.86 5.21 7.17
N HIS A 240 16.80 4.21 8.05
CA HIS A 240 17.69 4.11 9.21
C HIS A 240 19.16 4.16 8.79
N SER A 241 19.55 3.41 7.76
CA SER A 241 20.92 3.37 7.24
C SER A 241 21.42 4.74 6.78
N GLU A 242 20.63 5.47 5.99
CA GLU A 242 21.04 6.78 5.48
C GLU A 242 21.01 7.85 6.58
N ARG A 243 20.09 7.74 7.55
CA ARG A 243 20.07 8.64 8.73
C ARG A 243 21.28 8.44 9.63
N VAL A 244 21.69 7.20 9.91
CA VAL A 244 22.93 6.91 10.65
C VAL A 244 24.14 7.47 9.92
N LYS A 245 24.23 7.24 8.61
CA LYS A 245 25.31 7.75 7.76
C LYS A 245 25.39 9.28 7.76
N ALA A 246 24.25 9.96 7.64
CA ALA A 246 24.17 11.42 7.63
C ALA A 246 24.56 12.06 8.98
N LEU A 247 24.24 11.40 10.11
CA LEU A 247 24.54 11.90 11.46
C LEU A 247 25.89 11.43 12.01
N GLY A 248 26.55 10.47 11.34
CA GLY A 248 27.81 9.87 11.76
C GLY A 248 27.72 9.02 13.03
N LYS A 249 26.51 8.71 13.51
CA LYS A 249 26.26 7.89 14.71
C LYS A 249 24.83 7.36 14.74
N ASP A 250 24.67 6.21 15.38
CA ASP A 250 23.37 5.60 15.66
C ASP A 250 22.79 6.15 16.97
N HIS A 251 21.83 7.07 16.84
CA HIS A 251 21.16 7.73 17.95
C HIS A 251 19.94 6.93 18.44
N LYS A 252 19.60 7.07 19.72
CA LYS A 252 18.32 6.58 20.27
C LYS A 252 17.58 7.71 21.00
N PRO A 253 16.41 8.16 20.52
CA PRO A 253 15.77 7.77 19.26
C PRO A 253 16.50 8.32 18.02
N LEU A 254 16.50 7.57 16.93
CA LEU A 254 16.88 8.05 15.60
C LEU A 254 15.61 8.56 14.90
N LEU A 255 15.65 9.77 14.38
CA LEU A 255 14.55 10.39 13.65
C LEU A 255 14.93 10.66 12.20
N ALA A 256 13.91 10.77 11.36
CA ALA A 256 14.05 11.23 9.99
C ALA A 256 14.68 12.64 9.93
N LYS A 257 15.01 13.10 8.73
CA LYS A 257 15.36 14.50 8.51
C LYS A 257 14.19 15.39 8.99
N PRO A 258 14.46 16.40 9.84
CA PRO A 258 13.41 17.30 10.29
C PRO A 258 12.95 18.21 9.15
N PHE A 259 11.65 18.47 9.10
CA PHE A 259 11.01 19.42 8.19
C PHE A 259 10.40 20.56 9.01
N ALA A 260 10.92 21.78 8.82
CA ALA A 260 10.43 22.97 9.53
C ALA A 260 8.95 23.27 9.20
N ASP A 261 8.51 22.87 8.00
CA ASP A 261 7.16 23.00 7.49
C ASP A 261 6.31 21.73 7.68
N THR A 262 6.60 20.92 8.70
CA THR A 262 5.81 19.73 9.04
C THR A 262 4.32 20.05 9.25
N VAL A 263 3.44 19.19 8.74
CA VAL A 263 1.97 19.25 8.88
C VAL A 263 1.36 17.95 9.37
N GLY A 264 2.20 16.99 9.75
CA GLY A 264 1.78 15.69 10.23
C GLY A 264 2.98 14.76 10.41
N ILE A 265 2.72 13.56 10.91
CA ILE A 265 3.73 12.54 11.16
C ILE A 265 3.33 11.20 10.56
N GLY A 266 4.32 10.35 10.34
CA GLY A 266 4.10 8.98 9.90
C GLY A 266 5.22 8.06 10.35
N TYR A 267 4.89 6.78 10.44
CA TYR A 267 5.87 5.72 10.62
C TYR A 267 5.36 4.45 9.96
N TYR A 268 6.17 3.93 9.06
CA TYR A 268 6.01 2.60 8.50
C TYR A 268 7.36 2.16 7.94
N HIS A 269 7.65 0.86 7.99
CA HIS A 269 8.85 0.29 7.38
C HIS A 269 8.88 0.62 5.88
N LEU A 270 10.05 0.77 5.27
CA LEU A 270 10.10 0.98 3.82
C LEU A 270 9.85 -0.35 3.14
N ASP A 271 8.68 -0.52 2.51
CA ASP A 271 8.26 -1.73 1.82
C ASP A 271 7.81 -1.45 0.35
N LEU A 272 8.67 -1.76 -0.60
CA LEU A 272 8.27 -1.84 -2.01
C LEU A 272 7.93 -3.28 -2.35
N HIS A 273 6.74 -3.46 -2.90
CA HIS A 273 6.31 -4.73 -3.45
C HIS A 273 6.90 -4.96 -4.85
N PRO A 274 6.90 -6.22 -5.33
CA PRO A 274 7.24 -6.52 -6.72
C PRO A 274 6.53 -5.61 -7.69
N SER A 275 7.24 -5.21 -8.73
CA SER A 275 6.80 -4.20 -9.68
C SER A 275 6.66 -4.79 -11.08
N SER A 276 5.91 -4.08 -11.93
CA SER A 276 5.74 -4.42 -13.34
C SER A 276 7.01 -4.27 -14.18
N GLY A 277 8.02 -3.57 -13.67
CA GLY A 277 9.36 -3.53 -14.27
C GLY A 277 10.22 -4.76 -13.99
N GLY A 278 9.74 -5.68 -13.15
CA GLY A 278 10.44 -6.92 -12.82
C GLY A 278 11.35 -6.82 -11.60
N ASP A 279 11.21 -5.80 -10.74
CA ASP A 279 11.96 -5.74 -9.49
C ASP A 279 11.27 -6.58 -8.42
N ASN A 280 12.08 -7.20 -7.56
CA ASN A 280 11.58 -7.88 -6.36
C ASN A 280 11.46 -6.89 -5.18
N TYR A 281 11.06 -7.39 -4.01
CA TYR A 281 10.90 -6.57 -2.81
C TYR A 281 12.13 -5.73 -2.47
N ILE A 282 11.88 -4.52 -2.02
CA ILE A 282 12.83 -3.70 -1.26
C ILE A 282 12.20 -3.48 0.12
N ASP A 283 12.75 -4.12 1.15
CA ASP A 283 12.29 -3.98 2.54
C ASP A 283 13.44 -3.51 3.43
N MET A 284 13.36 -2.30 3.97
CA MET A 284 14.41 -1.74 4.82
C MET A 284 13.88 -0.86 5.96
N GLY A 285 14.65 -0.84 7.05
CA GLY A 285 14.30 -0.08 8.25
C GLY A 285 14.16 1.41 7.95
N SER A 286 13.00 1.98 8.25
CA SER A 286 12.79 3.42 8.31
C SER A 286 12.76 3.89 9.77
N VAL A 287 12.81 5.20 9.96
CA VAL A 287 12.64 5.86 11.25
C VAL A 287 11.39 6.74 11.25
N PRO A 288 10.82 7.06 12.42
CA PRO A 288 9.68 7.97 12.50
C PRO A 288 9.93 9.29 11.76
N PHE A 289 8.98 9.69 10.91
CA PHE A 289 9.12 10.79 9.96
C PHE A 289 7.97 11.81 10.04
N GLN A 290 8.17 12.95 9.38
CA GLN A 290 7.25 14.07 9.28
C GLN A 290 6.75 14.24 7.85
N ILE A 291 5.56 14.81 7.68
CA ILE A 291 4.98 15.15 6.39
C ILE A 291 5.25 16.65 6.15
N PRO A 292 6.17 17.05 5.26
CA PRO A 292 6.39 18.47 4.95
C PRO A 292 5.24 19.05 4.12
N LEU A 293 4.81 20.27 4.45
CA LEU A 293 3.84 21.03 3.67
C LEU A 293 4.27 21.22 2.21
N GLY A 294 5.58 21.35 1.95
CA GLY A 294 6.12 21.43 0.60
C GLY A 294 5.81 20.21 -0.27
N ALA A 295 5.60 19.03 0.31
CA ALA A 295 5.19 17.83 -0.43
C ALA A 295 3.69 17.84 -0.80
N LEU A 296 2.91 18.77 -0.25
CA LEU A 296 1.50 18.97 -0.59
C LEU A 296 1.29 20.14 -1.57
N ILE A 297 2.36 20.79 -2.05
CA ILE A 297 2.27 21.97 -2.91
C ILE A 297 2.91 21.64 -4.27
N PRO A 298 2.11 21.56 -5.36
CA PRO A 298 2.64 21.41 -6.71
C PRO A 298 3.54 22.59 -7.11
N GLU A 299 4.55 22.36 -7.95
CA GLU A 299 5.48 23.40 -8.39
C GLU A 299 4.78 24.60 -9.04
N ARG A 300 3.77 24.35 -9.88
CA ARG A 300 3.08 25.40 -10.66
C ARG A 300 1.64 25.67 -10.24
N VAL A 301 0.88 24.63 -9.87
CA VAL A 301 -0.58 24.74 -9.63
C VAL A 301 -0.85 25.12 -8.18
N GLU A 302 -1.62 26.19 -7.95
CA GLU A 302 -1.88 26.75 -6.60
C GLU A 302 -3.11 26.17 -5.90
N ASN A 303 -4.08 25.65 -6.65
CA ASN A 303 -5.40 25.29 -6.13
C ASN A 303 -5.73 23.79 -6.15
N LEU A 304 -4.72 22.95 -6.39
CA LEU A 304 -4.82 21.49 -6.36
C LEU A 304 -3.89 20.94 -5.28
N ILE A 305 -4.43 20.20 -4.33
CA ILE A 305 -3.70 19.65 -3.19
C ILE A 305 -3.82 18.12 -3.21
N PRO A 306 -2.72 17.36 -3.16
CA PRO A 306 -2.76 15.92 -2.97
C PRO A 306 -3.33 15.59 -1.58
N GLY A 307 -4.26 14.64 -1.51
CA GLY A 307 -4.95 14.24 -0.28
C GLY A 307 -4.62 12.83 0.20
N CYS A 308 -3.69 12.14 -0.46
CA CYS A 308 -3.36 10.74 -0.20
C CYS A 308 -1.89 10.44 -0.60
N LYS A 309 -1.57 9.21 -1.03
CA LYS A 309 -0.24 8.79 -1.53
C LYS A 309 0.28 9.54 -2.77
N ASN A 310 -0.47 10.50 -3.32
CA ASN A 310 -0.11 11.31 -4.49
C ASN A 310 0.72 12.59 -4.17
N ILE A 311 1.18 12.75 -2.93
CA ILE A 311 2.10 13.81 -2.50
C ILE A 311 3.49 13.72 -3.17
N GLY A 312 4.34 14.72 -2.92
CA GLY A 312 5.74 14.77 -3.35
C GLY A 312 6.62 13.71 -2.68
N THR A 313 6.56 12.47 -3.17
CA THR A 313 7.44 11.36 -2.82
C THR A 313 8.11 10.79 -4.09
N THR A 314 9.18 10.02 -3.90
CA THR A 314 9.79 9.16 -4.92
C THR A 314 9.14 7.78 -4.91
N HIS A 315 9.40 6.95 -5.92
CA HIS A 315 9.02 5.54 -5.94
C HIS A 315 9.45 4.80 -4.66
N ILE A 316 10.68 5.08 -4.20
CA ILE A 316 11.27 4.46 -3.01
C ILE A 316 10.63 4.98 -1.71
N SER A 317 10.63 6.30 -1.49
CA SER A 317 10.06 6.88 -0.26
C SER A 317 8.54 6.69 -0.16
N ASN A 318 7.83 6.57 -1.28
CA ASN A 318 6.41 6.23 -1.32
C ASN A 318 6.11 4.94 -0.55
N GLY A 319 7.05 3.97 -0.50
CA GLY A 319 6.92 2.74 0.30
C GLY A 319 6.52 3.00 1.76
N CYS A 320 6.96 4.10 2.37
CA CYS A 320 6.58 4.45 3.74
C CYS A 320 5.36 5.39 3.84
N TYR A 321 5.10 6.21 2.82
CA TYR A 321 4.06 7.25 2.86
C TYR A 321 2.70 6.78 2.34
N ARG A 322 2.65 5.71 1.54
CA ARG A 322 1.41 5.18 0.93
C ARG A 322 0.57 4.28 1.82
N LEU A 323 0.88 4.20 3.12
CA LEU A 323 0.10 3.38 4.05
C LEU A 323 -1.03 4.20 4.63
N HIS A 324 -2.23 3.61 4.73
CA HIS A 324 -3.45 4.31 5.12
C HIS A 324 -3.34 5.21 6.36
N PRO A 325 -2.63 4.85 7.46
CA PRO A 325 -2.47 5.77 8.59
C PRO A 325 -1.76 7.08 8.21
N VAL A 326 -0.76 7.00 7.34
CA VAL A 326 -0.04 8.18 6.83
C VAL A 326 -0.92 8.94 5.83
N GLU A 327 -1.62 8.23 4.95
CA GLU A 327 -2.57 8.87 4.00
C GLU A 327 -3.70 9.62 4.71
N TRP A 328 -4.20 9.10 5.84
CA TRP A 328 -5.17 9.81 6.67
C TRP A 328 -4.59 11.11 7.22
N SER A 329 -3.36 11.08 7.73
CA SER A 329 -2.67 12.30 8.18
C SER A 329 -2.47 13.31 7.04
N ILE A 330 -2.12 12.85 5.84
CA ILE A 330 -2.03 13.70 4.63
C ILE A 330 -3.39 14.33 4.33
N GLY A 331 -4.48 13.55 4.33
CA GLY A 331 -5.83 14.03 4.06
C GLY A 331 -6.32 15.06 5.08
N GLU A 332 -6.06 14.83 6.36
CA GLU A 332 -6.34 15.79 7.44
C GLU A 332 -5.58 17.10 7.24
N ALA A 333 -4.28 17.02 6.97
CA ALA A 333 -3.44 18.19 6.69
C ALA A 333 -3.92 18.95 5.44
N ALA A 334 -4.28 18.25 4.35
CA ALA A 334 -4.79 18.84 3.13
C ALA A 334 -6.12 19.58 3.35
N GLY A 335 -7.04 18.97 4.09
CA GLY A 335 -8.32 19.58 4.47
C GLY A 335 -8.13 20.84 5.32
N ALA A 336 -7.30 20.74 6.35
CA ALA A 336 -6.98 21.87 7.24
C ALA A 336 -6.28 23.01 6.49
N LEU A 337 -5.34 22.68 5.58
CA LEU A 337 -4.63 23.66 4.75
C LEU A 337 -5.61 24.44 3.86
N CYS A 338 -6.52 23.75 3.18
CA CYS A 338 -7.53 24.39 2.34
C CYS A 338 -8.43 25.32 3.16
N ALA A 339 -8.91 24.87 4.32
CA ALA A 339 -9.74 25.69 5.21
C ALA A 339 -8.99 26.93 5.71
N HIS A 340 -7.73 26.77 6.14
CA HIS A 340 -6.89 27.86 6.61
C HIS A 340 -6.59 28.88 5.49
N ALA A 341 -6.26 28.41 4.29
CA ALA A 341 -6.03 29.26 3.11
C ALA A 341 -7.27 30.06 2.72
N ILE A 342 -8.45 29.44 2.75
CA ILE A 342 -9.72 30.12 2.46
C ILE A 342 -9.98 31.23 3.48
N ALA A 343 -9.86 30.91 4.77
CA ALA A 343 -10.14 31.84 5.88
C ALA A 343 -9.15 33.01 5.92
N GLY A 344 -7.86 32.74 5.78
CA GLY A 344 -6.78 33.74 5.78
C GLY A 344 -6.64 34.50 4.46
N GLN A 345 -7.43 34.14 3.44
CA GLN A 345 -7.30 34.64 2.07
C GLN A 345 -5.87 34.52 1.49
N THR A 346 -5.14 33.50 1.90
CA THR A 346 -3.77 33.19 1.48
C THR A 346 -3.75 31.99 0.54
N THR A 347 -2.63 31.78 -0.16
CA THR A 347 -2.39 30.51 -0.87
C THR A 347 -1.58 29.54 -0.01
N PRO A 348 -1.66 28.22 -0.27
CA PRO A 348 -0.81 27.22 0.36
C PRO A 348 0.69 27.57 0.33
N ARG A 349 1.17 28.06 -0.81
CA ARG A 349 2.56 28.50 -0.97
C ARG A 349 2.91 29.70 -0.11
N GLN A 350 1.99 30.67 0.03
CA GLN A 350 2.19 31.80 0.94
C GLN A 350 2.20 31.37 2.40
N ILE A 351 1.34 30.40 2.79
CA ILE A 351 1.34 29.83 4.14
C ILE A 351 2.70 29.19 4.43
N ARG A 352 3.21 28.36 3.51
CA ARG A 352 4.51 27.69 3.68
C ARG A 352 5.68 28.67 3.74
N ASN A 353 5.74 29.63 2.82
CA ASN A 353 6.93 30.47 2.62
C ASN A 353 6.96 31.73 3.52
N THR A 354 5.96 31.96 4.36
CA THR A 354 5.93 33.07 5.32
C THR A 354 5.99 32.50 6.74
N PRO A 355 7.09 32.71 7.50
CA PRO A 355 7.28 32.08 8.81
C PRO A 355 6.11 32.28 9.78
N GLU A 356 5.54 33.48 9.83
CA GLU A 356 4.41 33.81 10.71
C GLU A 356 3.15 33.02 10.32
N LYS A 357 2.85 32.93 9.03
CA LYS A 357 1.69 32.19 8.51
C LYS A 357 1.86 30.69 8.70
N LEU A 358 3.06 30.17 8.51
CA LEU A 358 3.37 28.76 8.74
C LEU A 358 3.16 28.41 10.22
N GLN A 359 3.68 29.23 11.13
CA GLN A 359 3.52 29.03 12.57
C GLN A 359 2.05 29.13 13.00
N GLU A 360 1.29 30.08 12.46
CA GLU A 360 -0.15 30.19 12.68
C GLU A 360 -0.90 28.92 12.23
N PHE A 361 -0.57 28.40 11.05
CA PHE A 361 -1.15 27.17 10.53
C PHE A 361 -0.79 25.95 11.38
N GLN A 362 0.48 25.74 11.71
CA GLN A 362 0.93 24.65 12.58
C GLN A 362 0.31 24.73 13.98
N THR A 363 0.13 25.94 14.52
CA THR A 363 -0.60 26.16 15.78
C THR A 363 -2.07 25.75 15.65
N SER A 364 -2.70 25.99 14.50
CA SER A 364 -4.08 25.55 14.24
C SER A 364 -4.20 24.02 14.10
N LEU A 365 -3.20 23.35 13.54
CA LEU A 365 -3.14 21.88 13.43
C LEU A 365 -3.03 21.24 14.81
N THR A 366 -2.07 21.69 15.62
CA THR A 366 -1.84 21.16 16.98
C THR A 366 -3.04 21.37 17.91
N LYS A 367 -3.76 22.51 17.79
CA LYS A 367 -5.03 22.72 18.51
C LYS A 367 -6.14 21.73 18.14
N GLN A 368 -6.09 21.15 16.94
CA GLN A 368 -7.01 20.11 16.48
C GLN A 368 -6.54 18.70 16.85
N GLY A 369 -5.37 18.57 17.50
CA GLY A 369 -4.81 17.28 17.91
C GLY A 369 -3.88 16.64 16.88
N ILE A 370 -3.54 17.34 15.78
CA ILE A 370 -2.59 16.83 14.80
C ILE A 370 -1.17 16.96 15.36
N GLU A 371 -0.48 15.83 15.48
CA GLU A 371 0.91 15.77 15.91
C GLU A 371 1.85 16.17 14.76
N LEU A 372 2.79 17.09 15.05
CA LEU A 372 3.75 17.61 14.07
C LEU A 372 5.17 17.05 14.28
N GLU A 373 5.42 16.47 15.44
CA GLU A 373 6.68 15.85 15.83
C GLU A 373 6.40 14.57 16.61
N TRP A 374 7.24 13.56 16.43
CA TRP A 374 7.17 12.34 17.24
C TRP A 374 7.58 12.65 18.68
N SER A 375 6.68 12.37 19.63
CA SER A 375 6.99 12.49 21.04
C SER A 375 8.19 11.61 21.39
N ARG A 376 9.18 12.19 22.06
CA ARG A 376 10.22 11.39 22.73
C ARG A 376 9.52 10.70 23.90
N LEU A 377 9.14 9.43 23.72
CA LEU A 377 8.70 8.62 24.86
C LEU A 377 9.87 8.63 25.85
N SER A 378 9.64 9.29 26.99
CA SER A 378 10.61 9.47 28.08
C SER A 378 10.86 8.18 28.84
#